data_AF-A4A7E5-F1
#
_entry.id   AF-A4A7E5-F1
#
_cell.length_a   1.000
_cell.length_b   1.000
_cell.length_c   1.000
_cell.angle_alpha   90.00
_cell.angle_beta   90.00
_cell.angle_gamma   90.00
#
_symmetry.space_group_name_H-M   'P 1'
#
loop_
_entity.id
_entity.type
_entity.pdbx_description
1 polymer ?
#
loop_
_entity_poly.entity_id
_entity_poly.type
_entity_poly.pdbx_seq_one_letter_code
_entity_poly.pdbx_strand_id
1 'polypeptide(L)'
;MLYPRPDRPHIEQWQSTVELLVDSTEAEQSLSRVAYPTTTEIVAAAPGDNSLFTIGHREHRNTHQYSEATLQSRRTVTIPDADADARWDGCNERRNGYRAYCGTAANSGYCCGPSMSLPR
;
A
#
# COMPACT_ATOMS: atom_id res chain seq x y z
N MET A 1 20.83 -12.62 -5.77
CA MET A 1 20.81 -11.14 -5.67
C MET A 1 19.65 -10.77 -4.77
N LEU A 2 19.97 -10.37 -3.53
CA LEU A 2 19.01 -9.81 -2.59
C LEU A 2 18.55 -8.47 -3.14
N TYR A 3 17.24 -8.25 -3.27
CA TYR A 3 16.70 -6.93 -3.57
C TYR A 3 17.16 -5.99 -2.44
N PRO A 4 18.15 -5.10 -2.65
CA PRO A 4 18.67 -4.28 -1.57
C PRO A 4 17.56 -3.32 -1.15
N ARG A 5 17.51 -3.02 0.15
CA ARG A 5 16.66 -1.93 0.62
C ARG A 5 17.04 -0.66 -0.17
N PRO A 6 16.07 0.10 -0.70
CA PRO A 6 16.35 1.33 -1.43
C PRO A 6 17.21 2.28 -0.60
N ASP A 7 18.07 3.04 -1.28
CA ASP A 7 18.94 3.99 -0.60
C ASP A 7 18.13 5.16 -0.01
N ARG A 8 18.78 5.93 0.87
CA ARG A 8 18.13 7.01 1.61
C ARG A 8 17.53 8.11 0.70
N PRO A 9 18.21 8.60 -0.35
CA PRO A 9 17.64 9.58 -1.28
C PRO A 9 16.33 9.12 -1.95
N HIS A 10 16.24 7.85 -2.35
CA HIS A 10 15.00 7.33 -2.96
C HIS A 10 13.85 7.26 -1.94
N ILE A 11 14.15 6.87 -0.69
CA ILE A 11 13.15 6.83 0.38
C ILE A 11 12.61 8.24 0.69
N GLU A 12 13.48 9.25 0.76
CA GLU A 12 13.07 10.65 1.02
C GLU A 12 12.13 11.18 -0.08
N GLN A 13 12.42 10.88 -1.36
CA GLN A 13 11.53 11.24 -2.48
C GLN A 13 10.17 10.53 -2.40
N TRP A 14 10.17 9.25 -2.03
CA TRP A 14 8.92 8.51 -1.86
C TRP A 14 8.12 9.00 -0.66
N GLN A 15 8.78 9.46 0.40
CA GLN A 15 8.12 10.09 1.54
C GLN A 15 7.37 11.35 1.12
N SER A 16 8.01 12.28 0.40
CA SER A 16 7.32 13.45 -0.12
C SER A 16 6.18 13.09 -1.09
N THR A 17 6.32 11.98 -1.83
CA THR A 17 5.27 11.52 -2.74
C THR A 17 4.03 11.02 -1.99
N VAL A 18 4.20 10.22 -0.94
CA VAL A 18 3.04 9.71 -0.18
C VAL A 18 2.32 10.83 0.57
N GLU A 19 3.04 11.83 1.07
CA GLU A 19 2.46 13.03 1.69
C GLU A 19 1.62 13.81 0.68
N LEU A 20 2.18 14.10 -0.49
CA LEU A 20 1.45 14.79 -1.57
C LEU A 20 0.19 14.01 -2.02
N LEU A 21 0.25 12.67 -2.02
CA LEU A 21 -0.90 11.84 -2.38
C LEU A 21 -2.03 11.96 -1.36
N VAL A 22 -1.74 11.99 -0.06
CA VAL A 22 -2.76 12.25 0.97
C VAL A 22 -3.41 13.62 0.74
N ASP A 23 -2.59 14.66 0.59
CA ASP A 23 -3.07 16.04 0.40
C ASP A 23 -3.91 16.22 -0.87
N SER A 24 -3.59 15.50 -1.95
CA SER A 24 -4.25 15.65 -3.25
C SER A 24 -5.45 14.74 -3.47
N THR A 25 -5.59 13.67 -2.69
CA THR A 25 -6.66 12.68 -2.88
C THR A 25 -7.65 12.60 -1.73
N GLU A 26 -7.43 13.38 -0.66
CA GLU A 26 -8.20 13.32 0.60
C GLU A 26 -8.19 11.91 1.22
N ALA A 27 -7.22 11.07 0.83
CA ALA A 27 -7.09 9.74 1.36
C ALA A 27 -6.59 9.78 2.80
N GLU A 28 -7.18 8.96 3.67
CA GLU A 28 -6.75 8.89 5.08
C GLU A 28 -5.29 8.49 5.25
N GLN A 29 -4.72 7.73 4.31
CA GLN A 29 -3.31 7.39 4.31
C GLN A 29 -2.78 7.09 2.90
N SER A 30 -1.46 7.21 2.76
CA SER A 30 -0.74 6.77 1.57
C SER A 30 0.56 6.08 1.94
N LEU A 31 0.88 4.99 1.23
CA LEU A 31 2.00 4.11 1.54
C LEU A 31 2.80 3.79 0.28
N SER A 32 4.12 3.69 0.44
CA SER A 32 5.01 3.06 -0.55
C SER A 32 5.62 1.80 0.04
N ARG A 33 5.53 0.70 -0.72
CA ARG A 33 5.97 -0.63 -0.31
C ARG A 33 7.01 -1.18 -1.28
N VAL A 34 8.01 -1.84 -0.71
CA VAL A 34 9.00 -2.65 -1.44
C VAL A 34 8.61 -4.11 -1.33
N ALA A 35 8.51 -4.80 -2.46
CA ALA A 35 8.30 -6.25 -2.46
C ALA A 35 9.64 -6.99 -2.48
N TYR A 36 9.85 -7.81 -1.45
CA TYR A 36 10.91 -8.81 -1.39
C TYR A 36 10.34 -10.19 -1.81
N PRO A 37 11.18 -11.24 -1.93
CA PRO A 37 10.70 -12.56 -2.34
C PRO A 37 9.58 -13.11 -1.46
N THR A 38 9.64 -12.91 -0.14
CA THR A 38 8.71 -13.49 0.84
C THR A 38 7.94 -12.46 1.66
N THR A 39 8.32 -11.19 1.59
CA THR A 39 7.74 -10.12 2.40
C THR A 39 7.53 -8.85 1.60
N THR A 40 6.64 -7.98 2.06
CA THR A 40 6.58 -6.57 1.69
C THR A 40 7.06 -5.73 2.87
N GLU A 41 7.69 -4.58 2.61
CA GLU A 41 8.06 -3.60 3.63
C GLU A 41 7.54 -2.24 3.27
N ILE A 42 7.00 -1.53 4.25
CA ILE A 42 6.62 -0.13 4.12
C ILE A 42 7.89 0.72 4.29
N VAL A 43 8.23 1.49 3.26
CA VAL A 43 9.45 2.32 3.25
C VAL A 43 9.15 3.82 3.31
N ALA A 44 7.93 4.22 2.95
CA ALA A 44 7.42 5.56 3.13
C ALA A 44 5.94 5.50 3.48
N ALA A 45 5.50 6.37 4.38
CA ALA A 45 4.12 6.41 4.85
C ALA A 45 3.72 7.85 5.20
N ALA A 46 2.54 8.25 4.75
CA ALA A 46 1.79 9.39 5.26
C ALA A 46 0.58 8.82 6.02
N PRO A 47 0.73 8.53 7.33
CA PRO A 47 -0.31 7.90 8.12
C PRO A 47 -1.40 8.91 8.54
N GLY A 48 -2.66 8.49 8.51
CA GLY A 48 -3.73 9.14 9.26
C GLY A 48 -3.70 8.76 10.74
N ASP A 49 -4.57 9.39 11.54
CA ASP A 49 -4.61 9.27 13.02
C ASP A 49 -4.71 7.83 13.56
N ASN A 50 -5.14 6.86 12.74
CA ASN A 50 -5.31 5.45 13.11
C ASN A 50 -4.56 4.48 12.19
N SER A 51 -3.45 4.88 11.57
CA SER A 51 -2.71 3.97 10.69
C SER A 51 -2.06 2.82 11.47
N LEU A 52 -2.42 1.59 11.10
CA LEU A 52 -1.80 0.35 11.61
C LEU A 52 -0.42 0.08 11.00
N PHE A 53 -0.01 0.92 10.04
CA PHE A 53 1.08 0.66 9.13
C PHE A 53 2.14 1.77 9.25
N THR A 54 3.28 1.43 9.84
CA THR A 54 4.41 2.36 10.03
C THR A 54 5.58 2.01 9.12
N ILE A 55 6.48 2.99 8.91
CA ILE A 55 7.73 2.75 8.16
C ILE A 55 8.54 1.63 8.85
N GLY A 56 9.02 0.67 8.06
CA GLY A 56 9.71 -0.53 8.52
C GLY A 56 8.79 -1.70 8.84
N HIS A 57 7.46 -1.49 8.88
CA HIS A 57 6.50 -2.58 9.01
C HIS A 57 6.65 -3.57 7.85
N ARG A 58 6.63 -4.87 8.17
CA ARG A 58 6.80 -5.96 7.22
C ARG A 58 5.66 -6.95 7.33
N GLU A 59 5.15 -7.36 6.17
CA GLU A 59 4.11 -8.36 6.07
C GLU A 59 4.58 -9.51 5.19
N HIS A 60 4.10 -10.72 5.48
CA HIS A 60 4.33 -11.86 4.61
C HIS A 60 3.50 -11.74 3.34
N ARG A 61 4.10 -12.14 2.22
CA ARG A 61 3.39 -12.28 0.95
C ARG A 61 2.48 -13.50 0.95
N ASN A 62 1.55 -13.49 -0.01
CA ASN A 62 0.48 -14.45 -0.20
C ASN A 62 -0.49 -14.51 1.00
N THR A 63 -0.74 -13.35 1.61
CA THR A 63 -1.68 -13.22 2.75
C THR A 63 -3.00 -12.57 2.37
N HIS A 64 -3.28 -12.43 1.07
CA HIS A 64 -4.50 -11.85 0.54
C HIS A 64 -4.66 -10.38 0.93
N GLN A 65 -3.85 -9.55 0.26
CA GLN A 65 -3.84 -8.09 0.42
C GLN A 65 -4.14 -7.39 -0.91
N TYR A 66 -4.65 -6.17 -0.86
CA TYR A 66 -4.81 -5.30 -2.03
C TYR A 66 -3.45 -5.04 -2.70
N SER A 67 -2.40 -4.84 -1.89
CA SER A 67 -1.04 -4.61 -2.38
C SER A 67 -0.51 -5.78 -3.24
N GLU A 68 -0.90 -7.01 -2.92
CA GLU A 68 -0.51 -8.20 -3.68
C GLU A 68 -1.18 -8.23 -5.04
N ALA A 69 -2.45 -7.83 -5.14
CA ALA A 69 -3.16 -7.74 -6.41
C ALA A 69 -2.50 -6.71 -7.36
N THR A 70 -2.04 -5.58 -6.81
CA THR A 70 -1.24 -4.59 -7.54
C THR A 70 0.06 -5.18 -8.06
N LEU A 71 0.82 -5.88 -7.20
CA LEU A 71 2.08 -6.50 -7.57
C LEU A 71 1.92 -7.62 -8.61
N GLN A 72 0.87 -8.43 -8.49
CA GLN A 72 0.58 -9.54 -9.42
C GLN A 72 0.12 -9.04 -10.79
N SER A 73 -0.77 -8.05 -10.82
CA SER A 73 -1.30 -7.51 -12.08
C SER A 73 -0.31 -6.65 -12.84
N ARG A 74 0.69 -6.07 -12.13
CA ARG A 74 1.60 -5.02 -12.64
C ARG A 74 0.86 -3.86 -13.29
N ARG A 75 -0.35 -3.57 -12.81
CA ARG A 75 -1.23 -2.51 -13.28
C ARG A 75 -1.75 -1.73 -12.08
N THR A 76 -2.34 -0.57 -12.35
CA THR A 76 -3.14 0.12 -11.35
C THR A 76 -4.34 -0.76 -10.98
N VAL A 77 -4.49 -1.02 -9.69
CA VAL A 77 -5.65 -1.68 -9.09
C VAL A 77 -6.42 -0.64 -8.32
N THR A 78 -7.72 -0.54 -8.58
CA THR A 78 -8.64 0.33 -7.86
C THR A 78 -9.76 -0.50 -7.28
N ILE A 79 -9.98 -0.36 -5.99
CA ILE A 79 -11.04 -0.97 -5.20
C ILE A 79 -11.81 0.20 -4.61
N PRO A 80 -12.94 0.60 -5.22
CA PRO A 80 -13.71 1.75 -4.73
C PRO A 80 -14.48 1.42 -3.45
N ASP A 81 -14.93 0.17 -3.29
CA ASP A 81 -15.61 -0.33 -2.11
C ASP A 81 -15.34 -1.84 -1.96
N ALA A 82 -14.54 -2.21 -0.97
CA ALA A 82 -14.19 -3.59 -0.65
C ALA A 82 -15.31 -4.35 0.08
N ASP A 83 -16.29 -3.65 0.66
CA ASP A 83 -17.45 -4.30 1.28
C ASP A 83 -18.48 -4.73 0.23
N ALA A 84 -18.55 -4.02 -0.90
CA ALA A 84 -19.40 -4.38 -2.04
C ALA A 84 -18.80 -5.47 -2.96
N ASP A 85 -17.54 -5.86 -2.78
CA ASP A 85 -16.82 -6.79 -3.66
C ASP A 85 -16.35 -8.05 -2.91
N ALA A 86 -17.09 -9.15 -3.10
CA ALA A 86 -16.86 -10.44 -2.44
C ALA A 86 -15.46 -11.04 -2.71
N ARG A 87 -14.73 -10.57 -3.74
CA ARG A 87 -13.34 -11.01 -3.96
C ARG A 87 -12.42 -10.64 -2.80
N TRP A 88 -12.76 -9.58 -2.07
CA TRP A 88 -12.01 -9.11 -0.91
C TRP A 88 -12.52 -9.66 0.41
N ASP A 89 -13.43 -10.64 0.38
CA ASP A 89 -13.81 -11.39 1.57
C ASP A 89 -12.57 -12.05 2.17
N GLY A 90 -12.31 -11.74 3.45
CA GLY A 90 -11.13 -12.23 4.16
C GLY A 90 -9.81 -11.53 3.82
N CYS A 91 -9.81 -10.46 3.02
CA CYS A 91 -8.64 -9.60 2.84
C CYS A 91 -8.20 -8.98 4.18
N ASN A 92 -6.90 -9.03 4.49
CA ASN A 92 -6.38 -8.53 5.76
C ASN A 92 -6.52 -7.02 5.89
N GLU A 93 -6.28 -6.26 4.82
CA GLU A 93 -6.47 -4.81 4.81
C GLU A 93 -7.94 -4.44 5.03
N ARG A 94 -8.88 -5.20 4.45
CA ARG A 94 -10.32 -5.02 4.73
C ARG A 94 -10.67 -5.27 6.19
N ARG A 95 -10.17 -6.36 6.78
CA ARG A 95 -10.38 -6.68 8.21
C ARG A 95 -9.84 -5.58 9.12
N ASN A 96 -8.76 -4.92 8.70
CA ASN A 96 -8.13 -3.81 9.39
C ASN A 96 -8.83 -2.46 9.20
N GLY A 97 -9.93 -2.40 8.45
CA GLY A 97 -10.74 -1.18 8.30
C GLY A 97 -10.64 -0.50 6.93
N TYR A 98 -9.71 -0.91 6.06
CA TYR A 98 -9.54 -0.27 4.76
C TYR A 98 -10.63 -0.69 3.77
N ARG A 99 -11.39 0.28 3.27
CA ARG A 99 -12.56 0.03 2.42
C ARG A 99 -12.35 0.42 0.98
N ALA A 100 -11.48 1.39 0.71
CA ALA A 100 -11.07 1.73 -0.63
C ALA A 100 -9.54 1.68 -0.76
N TYR A 101 -9.08 1.37 -1.96
CA TYR A 101 -7.68 1.22 -2.27
C TYR A 101 -7.43 1.63 -3.72
N CYS A 102 -6.39 2.40 -3.95
CA CYS A 102 -5.84 2.61 -5.28
C CYS A 102 -4.34 2.37 -5.20
N GLY A 103 -3.81 1.44 -5.98
CA GLY A 103 -2.39 1.15 -5.98
C GLY A 103 -1.86 0.87 -7.36
N THR A 104 -0.61 1.24 -7.58
CA THR A 104 0.09 0.97 -8.83
C THR A 104 1.44 0.33 -8.55
N ALA A 105 1.84 -0.62 -9.40
CA ALA A 105 3.15 -1.22 -9.35
C ALA A 105 4.13 -0.36 -10.15
N ALA A 106 5.25 0.04 -9.54
CA ALA A 106 6.37 0.55 -10.30
C ALA A 106 7.09 -0.61 -10.99
N ASN A 107 7.61 -0.36 -12.21
CA ASN A 107 8.25 -1.35 -13.08
C ASN A 107 9.41 -2.16 -12.46
N SER A 108 9.91 -1.75 -11.29
CA SER A 108 11.05 -2.35 -10.59
C SER A 108 10.68 -3.22 -9.36
N GLY A 109 9.40 -3.59 -9.19
CA GLY A 109 8.96 -4.45 -8.06
C GLY A 109 8.52 -3.69 -6.81
N TYR A 110 8.18 -2.41 -6.97
CA TYR A 110 7.61 -1.57 -5.93
C TYR A 110 6.10 -1.43 -6.16
N CYS A 111 5.34 -1.15 -5.11
CA CYS A 111 3.96 -0.68 -5.26
C CYS A 111 3.70 0.54 -4.36
N CYS A 112 3.12 1.59 -4.94
CA CYS A 112 2.69 2.78 -4.22
C CYS A 112 1.19 2.97 -4.44
N GLY A 113 0.48 3.48 -3.43
CA GLY A 113 -0.96 3.67 -3.56
C GLY A 113 -1.63 4.27 -2.34
N PRO A 114 -2.51 5.28 -2.51
CA PRO A 114 -3.38 5.75 -1.43
C PRO A 114 -4.38 4.67 -1.02
N SER A 115 -4.64 4.56 0.29
CA SER A 115 -5.65 3.67 0.86
C SER A 115 -6.59 4.51 1.72
N MET A 116 -7.89 4.29 1.61
CA MET A 116 -8.90 5.05 2.36
C MET A 116 -9.75 4.10 3.19
N SER A 117 -10.06 4.51 4.41
CA SER A 117 -11.24 3.98 5.11
C SER A 117 -12.44 4.81 4.67
N LEU A 118 -13.58 4.15 4.45
CA LEU A 118 -14.83 4.87 4.24
C LEU A 118 -15.46 5.13 5.62
N PRO A 119 -16.04 6.32 5.87
CA PRO A 119 -16.79 6.56 7.09
C PRO A 119 -17.98 5.58 7.17
N ARG A 120 -18.24 5.09 8.38
CA ARG A 120 -19.38 4.19 8.68
C ARG A 120 -20.73 4.86 8.47
#